data_AF-A0A355ICB6-F1
#
_entry.id   AF-A0A355ICB6-F1
#
_cell.length_a   1.000
_cell.length_b   1.000
_cell.length_c   1.000
_cell.angle_alpha   90.00
_cell.angle_beta   90.00
_cell.angle_gamma   90.00
#
_symmetry.space_group_name_H-M   'P 1'
#
loop_
_entity.id
_entity.type
_entity.pdbx_description
1 polymer ?
#
loop_
_entity_poly.entity_id
_entity_poly.type
_entity_poly.pdbx_seq_one_letter_code
_entity_poly.pdbx_strand_id
1 'polypeptide(L)'
;MHEVNVDLLIVGAGPAGLAAAIAAAEAGAGEIVLVDRLAELGGILQQCIHNGFGLRFFKEELTGPEYAQRFMDKLADFPQIRIKTETMVIEIAPDQRVTRVTTVNARDGLVIYNAAAIILAMGCRERPRG
;
A
#
# COMPACT_ATOMS: atom_id res chain seq x y z
N MET A 1 17.48 -13.13 9.22
CA MET A 1 16.04 -13.23 8.96
C MET A 1 15.36 -12.42 10.04
N HIS A 2 14.72 -11.31 9.66
CA HIS A 2 14.07 -10.41 10.60
C HIS A 2 12.56 -10.67 10.59
N GLU A 3 11.98 -10.89 11.77
CA GLU A 3 10.53 -11.05 11.94
C GLU A 3 9.96 -9.85 12.70
N VAL A 4 8.80 -9.38 12.24
CA VAL A 4 8.12 -8.20 12.79
C VAL A 4 6.64 -8.51 12.92
N ASN A 5 6.05 -8.23 14.09
CA ASN A 5 4.61 -8.34 14.29
C ASN A 5 3.94 -7.01 13.94
N VAL A 6 2.81 -7.06 13.24
CA VAL A 6 2.05 -5.87 12.83
C VAL A 6 0.55 -6.17 12.92
N ASP A 7 -0.26 -5.14 13.10
CA ASP A 7 -1.71 -5.29 13.14
C ASP A 7 -2.26 -5.48 11.71
N LEU A 8 -1.72 -4.72 10.77
CA LEU A 8 -2.17 -4.73 9.38
C LEU A 8 -1.01 -4.62 8.39
N LEU A 9 -0.99 -5.49 7.39
CA LEU A 9 -0.10 -5.35 6.23
C LEU A 9 -0.90 -5.17 4.94
N ILE A 10 -0.61 -4.11 4.19
CA ILE A 10 -1.28 -3.74 2.95
C ILE A 10 -0.31 -3.91 1.79
N VAL A 11 -0.67 -4.72 0.80
CA VAL A 11 0.16 -5.01 -0.38
C VAL A 11 -0.30 -4.20 -1.58
N GLY A 12 0.51 -3.23 -1.98
CA GLY A 12 0.27 -2.28 -3.07
C GLY A 12 -0.12 -0.90 -2.55
N ALA A 13 0.62 0.13 -2.95
CA ALA A 13 0.43 1.54 -2.63
C ALA A 13 -0.18 2.33 -3.80
N GLY A 14 -1.03 1.67 -4.60
CA GLY A 14 -1.94 2.35 -5.53
C GLY A 14 -3.12 3.03 -4.81
N PRO A 15 -4.11 3.56 -5.54
CA PRO A 15 -5.25 4.28 -4.96
C PRO A 15 -5.97 3.49 -3.85
N ALA A 16 -6.21 2.19 -4.08
CA ALA A 16 -6.87 1.33 -3.11
C ALA A 16 -6.04 1.13 -1.84
N GLY A 17 -4.73 0.94 -1.97
CA GLY A 17 -3.85 0.74 -0.83
C GLY A 17 -3.65 1.99 0.02
N LEU A 18 -3.48 3.14 -0.63
CA LEU A 18 -3.39 4.44 0.06
C LEU A 18 -4.67 4.73 0.85
N ALA A 19 -5.84 4.55 0.21
CA ALA A 19 -7.11 4.72 0.88
C ALA A 19 -7.33 3.72 2.03
N ALA A 20 -6.93 2.45 1.84
CA ALA A 20 -7.05 1.42 2.87
C ALA A 20 -6.17 1.73 4.10
N ALA A 21 -4.94 2.20 3.88
CA ALA A 21 -4.02 2.54 4.95
C ALA A 21 -4.57 3.68 5.83
N ILE A 22 -5.05 4.75 5.19
CA ILE A 22 -5.68 5.89 5.88
C ILE A 22 -6.93 5.45 6.63
N ALA A 23 -7.84 4.73 5.98
CA ALA A 23 -9.08 4.28 6.60
C ALA A 23 -8.83 3.34 7.80
N ALA A 24 -7.83 2.47 7.72
CA ALA A 24 -7.45 1.60 8.83
C ALA A 24 -6.88 2.41 10.01
N ALA A 25 -6.05 3.41 9.74
CA ALA A 25 -5.51 4.29 10.78
C ALA A 25 -6.62 5.13 11.44
N GLU A 26 -7.56 5.67 10.66
CA GLU A 26 -8.75 6.39 11.17
C GLU A 26 -9.66 5.48 12.01
N ALA A 27 -9.73 4.19 11.68
CA ALA A 27 -10.46 3.19 12.46
C ALA A 27 -9.71 2.74 13.73
N GLY A 28 -8.50 3.25 13.98
CA GLY A 28 -7.73 2.98 15.19
C GLY A 28 -6.81 1.76 15.12
N ALA A 29 -6.50 1.24 13.92
CA ALA A 29 -5.45 0.24 13.79
C ALA A 29 -4.09 0.83 14.24
N GLY A 30 -3.32 0.03 14.97
CA GLY A 30 -2.03 0.42 15.53
C GLY A 30 -0.92 0.32 14.49
N GLU A 31 -0.20 -0.78 14.45
CA GLU A 31 0.97 -0.94 13.56
C GLU A 31 0.54 -1.35 12.14
N ILE A 32 0.62 -0.41 11.20
CA ILE A 32 0.25 -0.63 9.79
C ILE A 32 1.51 -0.59 8.94
N VAL A 33 1.69 -1.57 8.06
CA VAL A 33 2.76 -1.58 7.05
C VAL A 33 2.16 -1.57 5.65
N LEU A 34 2.43 -0.50 4.90
CA LEU A 34 2.08 -0.37 3.49
C LEU A 34 3.31 -0.70 2.63
N VAL A 35 3.26 -1.80 1.88
CA VAL A 35 4.35 -2.24 1.01
C VAL A 35 4.01 -2.02 -0.46
N ASP A 36 4.97 -1.55 -1.26
CA ASP A 36 4.87 -1.54 -2.72
C ASP A 36 6.24 -1.88 -3.32
N ARG A 37 6.22 -2.57 -4.46
CA ARG A 37 7.42 -2.92 -5.22
C ARG A 37 7.98 -1.76 -6.04
N LEU A 38 7.17 -0.73 -6.30
CA LEU A 38 7.58 0.47 -7.00
C LEU A 38 8.38 1.39 -6.09
N ALA A 39 9.21 2.26 -6.69
CA ALA A 39 9.98 3.25 -5.95
C ALA A 39 9.11 4.37 -5.37
N GLU A 40 7.96 4.64 -5.99
CA GLU A 40 7.04 5.71 -5.63
C GLU A 40 5.63 5.17 -5.38
N LEU A 41 4.88 5.88 -4.55
CA LEU A 41 3.47 5.58 -4.26
C LEU A 41 2.55 6.06 -5.40
N GLY A 42 1.29 5.63 -5.39
CA GLY A 42 0.26 6.04 -6.34
C GLY A 42 -0.06 4.98 -7.40
N GLY A 43 0.84 4.03 -7.64
CA GLY A 43 0.60 2.93 -8.58
C GLY A 43 0.24 3.43 -9.99
N ILE A 44 -0.88 2.95 -10.53
CA ILE A 44 -1.32 3.34 -11.89
C ILE A 44 -1.61 4.84 -12.03
N LEU A 45 -1.94 5.53 -10.94
CA LEU A 45 -2.26 6.96 -10.97
C LEU A 45 -1.11 7.82 -11.49
N GLN A 46 0.14 7.39 -11.28
CA GLN A 46 1.32 8.08 -11.78
C GLN A 46 1.37 8.15 -13.32
N GLN A 47 0.64 7.28 -14.01
CA GLN A 47 0.55 7.25 -15.47
C GLN A 47 -0.70 7.98 -16.00
N CYS A 48 -1.64 8.33 -15.12
CA CYS A 48 -2.90 8.98 -15.48
C CYS A 48 -2.75 10.51 -15.46
N ILE A 49 -1.99 11.07 -16.41
CA ILE A 49 -1.72 12.52 -16.50
C ILE A 49 -2.90 13.37 -17.04
N HIS A 50 -4.09 12.78 -17.17
CA HIS A 50 -5.30 13.49 -17.59
C HIS A 50 -6.14 13.89 -16.38
N ASN A 51 -6.92 14.95 -16.55
CA ASN A 51 -7.86 15.45 -15.54
C ASN A 51 -9.08 14.53 -15.37
N GLY A 52 -9.89 14.78 -14.34
CA GLY A 52 -11.15 14.07 -14.08
C GLY A 52 -11.13 13.22 -12.81
N PHE A 53 -9.99 13.16 -12.12
CA PHE A 53 -9.90 12.62 -10.77
C PHE A 53 -10.38 13.65 -9.74
N GLY A 54 -10.67 13.21 -8.52
CA GLY A 54 -10.99 14.11 -7.41
C GLY A 54 -12.41 14.69 -7.37
N LEU A 55 -13.11 14.80 -8.51
CA LEU A 55 -14.40 15.51 -8.62
C LEU A 55 -15.45 15.10 -7.57
N ARG A 56 -15.54 13.81 -7.25
CA ARG A 56 -16.50 13.31 -6.25
C ARG A 56 -16.00 13.42 -4.82
N PHE A 57 -14.72 13.08 -4.60
CA PHE A 57 -14.13 12.89 -3.28
C PHE A 57 -13.57 14.20 -2.71
N PHE A 58 -12.81 14.94 -3.52
CA PHE A 58 -12.17 16.22 -3.14
C PHE A 58 -12.94 17.46 -3.63
N LYS A 59 -13.98 17.29 -4.47
CA LYS A 59 -14.73 18.40 -5.10
C LYS A 59 -13.85 19.34 -5.92
N GLU A 60 -12.76 18.79 -6.45
CA GLU A 60 -11.73 19.48 -7.23
C GLU A 60 -11.38 18.60 -8.43
N GLU A 61 -11.07 19.21 -9.57
CA GLU A 61 -10.62 18.49 -10.76
C GLU A 61 -9.11 18.32 -10.70
N LEU A 62 -8.65 17.07 -10.61
CA LEU A 62 -7.24 16.71 -10.46
C LEU A 62 -6.79 15.75 -11.57
N THR A 63 -5.50 15.74 -11.84
CA THR A 63 -4.83 14.64 -12.54
C THR A 63 -4.66 13.42 -11.62
N GLY A 64 -4.30 12.27 -12.17
CA GLY A 64 -3.97 11.06 -11.40
C GLY A 64 -2.85 11.28 -10.36
N PRO A 65 -1.68 11.84 -10.74
CA PRO A 65 -0.61 12.13 -9.78
C PRO A 65 -1.04 13.10 -8.67
N GLU A 66 -1.76 14.17 -9.00
CA GLU A 66 -2.28 15.11 -7.99
C GLU A 66 -3.28 14.43 -7.05
N TYR A 67 -4.15 13.57 -7.57
CA TYR A 67 -5.06 12.77 -6.75
C TYR A 67 -4.29 11.84 -5.81
N ALA A 68 -3.23 11.16 -6.28
CA ALA A 68 -2.37 10.37 -5.42
C ALA A 68 -1.68 11.22 -4.34
N GLN A 69 -1.21 12.42 -4.70
CA GLN A 69 -0.56 13.34 -3.77
C GLN A 69 -1.46 13.72 -2.60
N ARG A 70 -2.75 13.99 -2.84
CA ARG A 70 -3.70 14.28 -1.75
C ARG A 70 -3.78 13.15 -0.72
N PHE A 71 -3.70 11.90 -1.16
CA PHE A 71 -3.67 10.75 -0.25
C PHE A 71 -2.31 10.60 0.43
N MET A 72 -1.20 10.87 -0.27
CA MET A 72 0.14 10.84 0.31
C MET A 72 0.32 11.90 1.41
N ASP A 73 -0.20 13.11 1.18
CA ASP A 73 -0.19 14.19 2.17
C ASP A 73 -0.97 13.78 3.42
N LYS A 74 -2.18 13.23 3.23
CA LYS A 74 -3.00 12.74 4.34
C LYS A 74 -2.37 11.55 5.07
N LEU A 75 -1.63 10.68 4.37
CA LEU A 75 -0.87 9.58 4.97
C LEU A 75 0.17 10.08 5.98
N ALA A 76 0.77 11.26 5.76
CA ALA A 76 1.77 11.83 6.66
C ALA A 76 1.22 12.19 8.04
N ASP A 77 -0.11 12.33 8.18
CA ASP A 77 -0.78 12.59 9.46
C ASP A 77 -0.81 11.35 10.38
N PHE A 78 -0.46 10.17 9.86
CA PHE A 78 -0.57 8.89 10.55
C PHE A 78 0.82 8.24 10.78
N PRO A 79 1.52 8.59 11.88
CA PRO A 79 2.88 8.09 12.15
C PRO A 79 2.96 6.58 12.35
N GLN A 80 1.84 5.92 12.61
CA GLN A 80 1.75 4.46 12.76
C GLN A 80 1.75 3.70 11.43
N ILE A 81 1.60 4.40 10.29
CA ILE A 81 1.72 3.81 8.96
C ILE A 81 3.18 3.85 8.51
N ARG A 82 3.80 2.67 8.43
CA ARG A 82 5.15 2.51 7.89
C ARG A 82 5.08 2.18 6.41
N ILE A 83 5.68 3.03 5.59
CA ILE A 83 5.71 2.86 4.14
C ILE A 83 7.02 2.18 3.73
N LYS A 84 6.91 1.12 2.93
CA LYS A 84 8.04 0.33 2.40
C LYS A 84 7.91 0.23 0.89
N THR A 85 8.48 1.20 0.18
CA THR A 85 8.65 1.15 -1.28
C THR A 85 9.77 0.18 -1.66
N GLU A 86 9.90 -0.11 -2.95
CA GLU A 86 10.88 -1.07 -3.50
C GLU A 86 10.85 -2.44 -2.80
N THR A 87 9.71 -2.79 -2.20
CA THR A 87 9.52 -3.96 -1.34
C THR A 87 8.54 -4.91 -1.98
N MET A 88 9.06 -6.06 -2.42
CA MET A 88 8.27 -7.09 -3.06
C MET A 88 7.80 -8.12 -2.04
N VAL A 89 6.49 -8.38 -1.99
CA VAL A 89 5.95 -9.56 -1.32
C VAL A 89 6.18 -10.78 -2.21
N ILE A 90 6.83 -11.81 -1.67
CA ILE A 90 7.17 -13.04 -2.41
C ILE A 90 6.39 -14.26 -1.93
N GLU A 91 5.83 -14.20 -0.71
CA GLU A 91 5.05 -15.29 -0.12
C GLU A 91 4.02 -14.74 0.86
N ILE A 92 2.83 -15.37 0.86
CA ILE A 92 1.78 -15.17 1.85
C ILE A 92 1.38 -16.56 2.34
N ALA A 93 1.63 -16.83 3.62
CA ALA A 93 1.32 -18.09 4.27
C ALA A 93 0.39 -17.84 5.46
N PRO A 94 -0.91 -18.14 5.34
CA PRO A 94 -1.83 -18.08 6.47
C PRO A 94 -1.43 -19.07 7.56
N ASP A 95 -1.48 -18.64 8.82
CA ASP A 95 -1.37 -19.47 10.01
C ASP A 95 -2.61 -19.26 10.91
N GLN A 96 -2.78 -20.08 11.95
CA GLN A 96 -4.01 -20.12 12.76
C GLN A 96 -4.36 -18.80 13.46
N ARG A 97 -3.39 -17.92 13.72
CA ARG A 97 -3.59 -16.64 14.45
C ARG A 97 -3.11 -15.40 13.72
N VAL A 98 -2.18 -15.55 12.78
CA VAL A 98 -1.58 -14.45 12.01
C VAL A 98 -1.34 -14.91 10.58
N THR A 99 -1.23 -13.98 9.64
CA THR A 99 -0.77 -14.27 8.29
C THR A 99 0.69 -13.89 8.17
N ARG A 100 1.54 -14.86 7.82
CA ARG A 100 2.96 -14.64 7.56
C ARG A 100 3.15 -14.12 6.14
N VAL A 101 3.79 -12.97 6.01
CA VAL A 101 4.07 -12.32 4.71
C VAL A 101 5.58 -12.15 4.57
N THR A 102 6.18 -12.83 3.60
CA THR A 102 7.61 -12.72 3.30
C THR A 102 7.81 -11.61 2.26
N THR A 103 8.68 -10.65 2.59
CA THR A 103 9.04 -9.52 1.74
C THR A 103 10.54 -9.49 1.47
N VAL A 104 10.92 -8.88 0.34
CA VAL A 104 12.32 -8.64 -0.02
C VAL A 104 12.50 -7.25 -0.62
N ASN A 105 13.58 -6.57 -0.22
CA ASN A 105 14.08 -5.37 -0.88
C ASN A 105 15.61 -5.28 -0.75
N ALA A 106 16.23 -4.34 -1.45
CA ALA A 106 17.70 -4.18 -1.43
C ALA A 106 18.26 -3.68 -0.09
N ARG A 107 17.45 -2.95 0.71
CA ARG A 107 17.89 -2.28 1.94
C ARG A 107 17.87 -3.19 3.16
N ASP A 108 16.77 -3.91 3.34
CA ASP A 108 16.44 -4.72 4.50
C ASP A 108 16.65 -6.22 4.23
N GLY A 109 16.88 -6.61 2.97
CA GLY A 109 16.95 -8.00 2.57
C GLY A 109 15.60 -8.69 2.74
N LEU A 110 15.62 -9.91 3.31
CA LEU A 110 14.41 -10.68 3.56
C LEU A 110 13.83 -10.35 4.95
N VAL A 111 12.59 -9.86 4.96
CA VAL A 111 11.83 -9.53 6.17
C VAL A 111 10.50 -10.27 6.16
N ILE A 112 10.12 -10.82 7.31
CA ILE A 112 8.85 -11.51 7.50
C ILE A 112 7.98 -10.69 8.44
N TYR A 113 6.76 -10.44 7.99
CA TYR A 113 5.72 -9.81 8.80
C TYR A 113 4.72 -10.86 9.25
N ASN A 114 4.48 -10.92 10.56
CA ASN A 114 3.38 -11.68 11.14
C ASN A 114 2.22 -10.69 11.37
N ALA A 115 1.30 -10.63 10.41
CA ALA A 115 0.22 -9.65 10.39
C ALA A 115 -1.08 -10.23 10.95
N ALA A 116 -1.78 -9.52 11.84
CA ALA A 116 -3.10 -9.95 12.31
C ALA A 116 -4.14 -9.94 11.17
N ALA A 117 -4.03 -9.00 10.23
CA ALA A 117 -4.79 -8.97 9.00
C ALA A 117 -3.94 -8.50 7.81
N ILE A 118 -4.38 -8.84 6.60
CA ILE A 118 -3.76 -8.35 5.36
C ILE A 118 -4.80 -7.78 4.39
N ILE A 119 -4.41 -6.78 3.60
CA ILE A 119 -5.21 -6.25 2.48
C ILE A 119 -4.39 -6.38 1.20
N LEU A 120 -4.97 -7.02 0.18
CA LEU A 120 -4.35 -7.16 -1.13
C LEU A 120 -4.89 -6.10 -2.09
N ALA A 121 -4.09 -5.06 -2.32
CA ALA A 121 -4.39 -3.92 -3.20
C ALA A 121 -3.43 -3.88 -4.41
N MET A 122 -3.09 -5.05 -4.95
CA MET A 122 -1.99 -5.25 -5.91
C MET A 122 -2.31 -4.79 -7.35
N GLY A 123 -3.53 -4.29 -7.59
CA GLY A 123 -4.01 -3.93 -8.91
C GLY A 123 -4.15 -5.13 -9.85
N CYS A 124 -4.10 -4.86 -11.15
CA CYS A 124 -4.18 -5.86 -12.21
C CYS A 124 -3.05 -5.61 -13.22
N ARG A 125 -2.65 -6.65 -13.95
CA ARG A 125 -1.74 -6.52 -15.09
C ARG A 125 -2.51 -6.72 -16.38
N GLU A 126 -2.21 -5.90 -17.37
CA GLU A 126 -2.68 -6.13 -18.73
C GLU A 126 -2.14 -7.47 -19.25
N ARG A 127 -2.99 -8.20 -19.97
CA ARG A 127 -2.64 -9.47 -20.60
C ARG A 127 -2.81 -9.30 -22.11
N PRO A 128 -1.78 -9.56 -22.93
CA PRO A 128 -1.96 -9.55 -24.37
C PRO A 128 -2.98 -10.62 -24.78
N ARG A 129 -3.69 -10.38 -25.88
CA ARG A 129 -4.41 -11.47 -26.56
C ARG A 129 -3.33 -12.46 -27.01
N GLY A 130 -3.47 -13.72 -26.58
CA GLY A 130 -2.43 -14.75 -26.66
C GLY A 130 -1.91 -15.02 -28.07
#